data_AF-A0A7X7XQK4-F1
#
_entry.id   AF-A0A7X7XQK4-F1
#
_cell.length_a   1.000
_cell.length_b   1.000
_cell.length_c   1.000
_cell.angle_alpha   90.00
_cell.angle_beta   90.00
_cell.angle_gamma   90.00
#
_symmetry.space_group_name_H-M   'P 1'
#
loop_
_entity.id
_entity.type
_entity.pdbx_description
1 polymer ?
#
loop_
_entity_poly.entity_id
_entity_poly.type
_entity_poly.pdbx_seq_one_letter_code
_entity_poly.pdbx_strand_id
1 'polypeptide(L)'
;MKYALITGASGGLAHNIITAIKDDFFLILTDINPAISDKYNDLPNKLIVVSDLTDKDSINNLFDKILKITDKLDLVIHFAGILEIGSVMEVKVEALETLMQVNLFAVYFINQKAFPLLKKLKVALFI
;
A
#
# COMPACT_ATOMS: atom_id res chain seq x y z
N MET A 1 5.25 -13.29 -14.99
CA MET A 1 5.43 -12.06 -14.19
C MET A 1 4.76 -12.24 -12.83
N LYS A 2 5.42 -11.86 -11.73
CA LYS A 2 4.80 -11.78 -10.38
C LYS A 2 4.39 -10.34 -10.09
N TYR A 3 3.31 -10.12 -9.33
CA TYR A 3 2.81 -8.78 -9.00
C TYR A 3 2.81 -8.54 -7.50
N ALA A 4 3.38 -7.42 -7.05
CA ALA A 4 3.42 -7.04 -5.65
C ALA A 4 2.74 -5.67 -5.45
N LEU A 5 1.76 -5.60 -4.56
CA LEU A 5 1.19 -4.33 -4.08
C LEU A 5 1.88 -3.93 -2.78
N ILE A 6 2.44 -2.72 -2.74
CA ILE A 6 3.09 -2.15 -1.57
C ILE A 6 2.44 -0.80 -1.26
N THR A 7 1.80 -0.70 -0.10
CA THR A 7 1.29 0.57 0.45
C THR A 7 2.36 1.25 1.31
N GLY A 8 2.34 2.58 1.44
CA GLY A 8 3.37 3.30 2.19
C GLY A 8 4.74 3.27 1.49
N ALA A 9 4.73 3.25 0.15
CA ALA A 9 5.94 3.06 -0.65
C ALA A 9 6.99 4.18 -0.47
N SER A 10 6.61 5.34 0.05
CA SER A 10 7.56 6.42 0.39
C SER A 10 8.52 6.03 1.52
N GLY A 11 8.13 5.11 2.40
CA GLY A 11 8.86 4.77 3.62
C GLY A 11 10.23 4.11 3.38
N GLY A 12 11.10 4.19 4.39
CA GLY A 12 12.44 3.58 4.35
C GLY A 12 12.40 2.05 4.31
N LEU A 13 11.52 1.43 5.12
CA LEU A 13 11.33 -0.02 5.11
C LEU A 13 10.78 -0.50 3.77
N ALA A 14 9.79 0.20 3.22
CA ALA A 14 9.26 -0.08 1.90
C ALA A 14 10.34 0.00 0.83
N HIS A 15 11.21 1.01 0.88
CA HIS A 15 12.32 1.15 -0.08
C HIS A 15 13.28 -0.03 -0.08
N ASN A 16 13.63 -0.56 1.10
CA ASN A 16 14.51 -1.73 1.20
C ASN A 16 13.88 -2.96 0.56
N ILE A 17 12.59 -3.21 0.83
CA ILE A 17 11.87 -4.36 0.23
C ILE A 17 11.71 -4.17 -1.28
N ILE A 18 11.27 -2.99 -1.73
CA ILE A 18 11.10 -2.67 -3.14
C ILE A 18 12.42 -2.90 -3.90
N THR A 19 13.54 -2.43 -3.36
CA THR A 19 14.86 -2.63 -3.96
C THR A 19 15.27 -4.09 -4.03
N ALA A 20 14.91 -4.90 -3.02
CA ALA A 20 15.26 -6.32 -2.97
C ALA A 20 14.44 -7.18 -3.94
N ILE A 21 13.22 -6.78 -4.31
CA ILE A 21 12.31 -7.62 -5.10
C ILE A 21 12.01 -7.06 -6.51
N LYS A 22 12.53 -5.87 -6.86
CA LYS A 22 12.22 -5.16 -8.12
C LYS A 22 12.50 -5.94 -9.40
N ASP A 23 13.45 -6.88 -9.38
CA ASP A 23 13.83 -7.65 -10.56
C ASP A 23 12.93 -8.90 -10.75
N ASP A 24 12.25 -9.34 -9.68
CA ASP A 24 11.38 -10.52 -9.68
C ASP A 24 9.89 -10.18 -9.83
N PHE A 25 9.51 -8.93 -9.56
CA PHE A 25 8.12 -8.48 -9.49
C PHE A 25 7.86 -7.25 -10.35
N PHE A 26 6.66 -7.20 -10.92
CA PHE A 26 6.02 -5.96 -11.31
C PHE A 26 5.47 -5.28 -10.04
N LEU A 27 5.95 -4.07 -9.77
CA LEU A 27 5.71 -3.36 -8.52
C LEU A 27 4.54 -2.39 -8.64
N ILE A 28 3.49 -2.60 -7.86
CA ILE A 28 2.39 -1.66 -7.67
C ILE A 28 2.67 -0.90 -6.39
N LEU A 29 3.06 0.37 -6.51
CA LEU A 29 3.51 1.21 -5.41
C LEU A 29 2.49 2.30 -5.14
N THR A 30 2.03 2.41 -3.89
CA THR A 30 1.09 3.44 -3.48
C THR A 30 1.50 4.13 -2.19
N ASP A 31 1.25 5.44 -2.15
CA ASP A 31 1.50 6.32 -1.00
C ASP A 31 0.65 7.59 -1.15
N ILE A 32 0.43 8.30 -0.05
CA ILE A 32 -0.25 9.61 -0.08
C ILE A 32 0.69 10.71 -0.60
N ASN A 33 2.01 10.54 -0.42
CA ASN A 33 3.00 11.50 -0.88
C ASN A 33 3.24 11.36 -2.39
N PRO A 34 2.96 12.39 -3.21
CA PRO A 34 3.15 12.31 -4.66
C PRO A 34 4.61 12.14 -5.10
N ALA A 35 5.58 12.47 -4.23
CA ALA A 35 7.00 12.33 -4.51
C ALA A 35 7.47 10.87 -4.73
N ILE A 36 6.63 9.87 -4.46
CA ILE A 36 6.92 8.47 -4.86
C ILE A 36 7.17 8.32 -6.36
N SER A 37 6.54 9.19 -7.17
CA SER A 37 6.66 9.17 -8.63
C SER A 37 8.10 9.41 -9.06
N ASP A 38 8.72 10.45 -8.48
CA ASP A 38 10.12 10.80 -8.75
C ASP A 38 11.07 9.78 -8.14
N LYS A 39 10.80 9.34 -6.89
CA LYS A 39 11.63 8.38 -6.15
C LYS A 39 11.84 7.06 -6.90
N TYR A 40 10.83 6.61 -7.64
CA TYR A 40 10.85 5.33 -8.34
C TYR A 40 10.77 5.47 -9.86
N ASN A 41 11.02 6.65 -10.42
CA ASN A 41 10.90 6.92 -11.86
C ASN A 41 11.76 5.98 -12.73
N ASP A 42 12.90 5.53 -12.22
CA ASP A 42 13.81 4.65 -12.97
C ASP A 42 13.46 3.15 -12.91
N LEU A 43 12.48 2.74 -12.11
CA LEU A 43 12.07 1.33 -12.09
C LEU A 43 11.37 0.94 -13.40
N PRO A 44 11.78 -0.13 -14.10
CA PRO A 44 11.20 -0.48 -15.39
C PRO A 44 9.79 -1.10 -15.27
N ASN A 45 9.57 -1.96 -14.28
CA ASN A 45 8.34 -2.75 -14.13
C ASN A 45 7.50 -2.25 -12.95
N LYS A 46 6.80 -1.13 -13.14
CA LYS A 46 6.02 -0.52 -12.06
C LYS A 46 4.69 0.08 -12.50
N LEU A 47 3.77 0.17 -11.55
CA LEU A 47 2.65 1.09 -11.52
C LEU A 47 2.80 1.93 -10.24
N ILE A 48 2.81 3.26 -10.38
CA ILE A 48 2.76 4.18 -9.25
C ILE A 48 1.37 4.81 -9.19
N VAL A 49 0.75 4.78 -8.01
CA VAL A 49 -0.53 5.42 -7.76
C VAL A 49 -0.42 6.25 -6.49
N VAL A 50 -0.69 7.54 -6.59
CA VAL A 50 -0.89 8.37 -5.40
C VAL A 50 -2.28 8.07 -4.87
N SER A 51 -2.38 7.63 -3.61
CA SER A 51 -3.64 7.25 -2.99
C SER A 51 -3.63 7.62 -1.51
N ASP A 52 -4.69 8.32 -1.10
CA ASP A 52 -5.02 8.53 0.31
C ASP A 52 -5.81 7.34 0.81
N LEU A 53 -5.23 6.57 1.71
CA LEU A 53 -5.85 5.34 2.21
C LEU A 53 -6.97 5.58 3.22
N THR A 54 -7.18 6.83 3.66
CA THR A 54 -8.36 7.21 4.45
C THR A 54 -9.60 7.38 3.56
N ASP A 55 -9.41 7.51 2.25
CA ASP A 55 -10.48 7.66 1.25
C ASP A 55 -10.75 6.34 0.50
N LYS A 56 -11.96 5.82 0.65
CA LYS A 56 -12.40 4.59 -0.02
C LYS A 56 -12.43 4.74 -1.54
N ASP A 57 -12.74 5.92 -2.06
CA ASP A 57 -12.77 6.14 -3.51
C ASP A 57 -11.36 6.17 -4.10
N SER A 58 -10.39 6.69 -3.34
CA SER A 58 -8.97 6.56 -3.66
C SER A 58 -8.54 5.09 -3.75
N ILE A 59 -8.93 4.26 -2.78
CA ILE A 59 -8.66 2.80 -2.79
C ILE A 59 -9.38 2.14 -3.99
N ASN A 60 -10.63 2.50 -4.29
CA ASN A 60 -11.35 1.98 -5.46
C ASN A 60 -10.57 2.27 -6.75
N ASN A 61 -10.15 3.52 -6.95
CA ASN A 61 -9.37 3.93 -8.10
C ASN A 61 -7.99 3.25 -8.18
N LEU A 62 -7.33 2.99 -7.06
CA LEU A 62 -6.12 2.19 -7.01
C LEU A 62 -6.37 0.80 -7.63
N PHE A 63 -7.43 0.12 -7.22
CA PHE A 63 -7.76 -1.21 -7.73
C PHE A 63 -8.23 -1.18 -9.19
N ASP A 64 -8.96 -0.15 -9.63
CA ASP A 64 -9.32 0.02 -11.03
C ASP A 64 -8.08 0.12 -11.94
N LYS A 65 -7.01 0.77 -11.45
CA LYS A 65 -5.72 0.83 -12.15
C LYS A 65 -4.99 -0.51 -12.11
N ILE A 66 -5.01 -1.23 -10.99
CA ILE A 66 -4.41 -2.57 -10.87
C ILE A 66 -5.06 -3.54 -11.88
N LEU A 67 -6.39 -3.56 -11.93
CA LEU A 67 -7.17 -4.46 -12.78
C LEU A 67 -6.95 -4.22 -14.28
N LYS A 68 -6.53 -3.01 -14.68
CA LYS A 68 -6.13 -2.72 -16.06
C LYS A 68 -4.79 -3.36 -16.45
N ILE A 69 -3.97 -3.74 -15.47
CA ILE A 69 -2.62 -4.28 -15.69
C ILE A 69 -2.57 -5.79 -15.45
N THR A 70 -3.32 -6.28 -14.46
CA THR A 70 -3.25 -7.68 -14.03
C THR A 70 -4.56 -8.15 -13.41
N ASP A 71 -4.88 -9.42 -13.61
CA ASP A 71 -5.97 -10.14 -12.95
C ASP A 71 -5.51 -10.88 -11.68
N LYS A 72 -4.25 -10.68 -11.27
CA LYS A 72 -3.63 -11.39 -10.15
C LYS A 72 -2.66 -10.54 -9.34
N LEU A 73 -2.55 -10.90 -8.07
CA LEU A 73 -1.51 -10.46 -7.14
C LEU A 73 -0.80 -11.69 -6.57
N ASP A 74 0.52 -11.56 -6.39
CA ASP A 74 1.37 -12.59 -5.79
C ASP A 74 1.86 -12.18 -4.38
N LEU A 75 1.82 -10.88 -4.06
CA LEU A 75 2.26 -10.30 -2.79
C LEU A 75 1.49 -9.01 -2.48
N VAL A 76 1.11 -8.81 -1.22
CA VAL A 76 0.55 -7.54 -0.71
C VAL A 76 1.26 -7.21 0.59
N ILE A 77 1.86 -6.03 0.67
CA ILE A 77 2.56 -5.54 1.87
C ILE A 77 1.99 -4.19 2.28
N HIS A 78 1.63 -4.09 3.55
CA HIS A 78 1.14 -2.86 4.15
C HIS A 78 2.26 -2.18 4.92
N PHE A 79 2.92 -1.18 4.32
CA PHE A 79 3.81 -0.27 5.06
C PHE A 79 3.17 1.09 5.32
N ALA A 80 2.01 1.38 4.74
CA ALA A 80 1.26 2.57 5.12
C ALA A 80 0.82 2.44 6.56
N GLY A 81 1.30 3.35 7.40
CA GLY A 81 0.98 3.37 8.80
C GLY A 81 1.35 4.70 9.42
N ILE A 82 0.56 5.12 10.40
CA ILE A 82 0.86 6.27 11.24
C ILE A 82 0.87 5.86 12.71
N LEU A 83 1.65 6.57 13.52
CA LEU A 83 1.76 6.33 14.94
C LEU A 83 1.36 7.60 15.68
N GLU A 84 0.47 7.46 16.65
CA GLU A 84 0.09 8.52 17.57
C GLU A 84 0.62 8.15 18.96
N ILE A 85 1.39 9.04 19.58
CA ILE A 85 2.01 8.82 20.89
C ILE A 85 1.51 9.89 21.85
N GLY A 86 0.82 9.46 22.91
CA GLY A 86 0.37 10.36 23.98
C GLY A 86 -0.53 9.64 24.97
N SER A 87 -0.84 10.32 26.07
CA SER A 87 -1.86 9.82 27.01
C SER A 87 -3.25 9.86 26.37
N VAL A 88 -4.16 9.00 26.83
CA VAL A 88 -5.59 9.02 26.44
C VAL A 88 -6.23 10.39 26.70
N MET A 89 -5.72 11.15 27.67
CA MET A 89 -6.20 12.51 27.98
C MET A 89 -5.66 13.59 27.03
N GLU A 90 -4.60 13.29 26.28
CA GLU A 90 -3.88 14.25 25.41
C GLU A 90 -4.18 14.00 23.93
N VAL A 91 -4.32 12.73 23.56
CA VAL A 91 -4.60 12.33 22.17
C VAL A 91 -6.02 12.73 21.81
N LYS A 92 -6.12 13.52 20.73
CA LYS A 92 -7.40 13.92 20.15
C LYS A 92 -8.07 12.72 19.49
N VAL A 93 -9.40 12.64 19.62
CA VAL A 93 -10.19 11.55 19.01
C VAL A 93 -9.97 11.51 17.50
N GLU A 94 -9.84 12.66 16.84
CA GLU A 94 -9.63 12.75 15.38
C GLU A 94 -8.28 12.13 14.96
N ALA A 95 -7.25 12.21 15.80
CA ALA A 95 -5.96 11.57 15.54
C ALA A 95 -6.09 10.05 15.67
N LEU A 96 -6.82 9.57 16.68
CA LEU A 96 -7.13 8.14 16.83
C LEU A 96 -7.97 7.63 15.65
N GLU A 97 -8.98 8.37 15.22
CA GLU A 97 -9.80 8.02 14.06
C GLU A 97 -8.94 7.91 12.80
N THR A 98 -8.06 8.88 12.56
CA THR A 98 -7.13 8.85 11.42
C THR A 98 -6.20 7.63 11.49
N LEU A 99 -5.66 7.33 12.67
CA LEU A 99 -4.84 6.14 12.89
C LEU A 99 -5.61 4.86 12.56
N MET A 100 -6.88 4.77 12.98
CA MET A 100 -7.74 3.63 12.68
C MET A 100 -8.08 3.55 11.19
N GLN A 101 -8.30 4.68 10.52
CA GLN A 101 -8.51 4.71 9.06
C GLN A 101 -7.31 4.14 8.30
N VAL A 102 -6.10 4.59 8.63
CA VAL A 102 -4.87 4.18 7.93
C VAL A 102 -4.46 2.75 8.32
N ASN A 103 -4.33 2.45 9.62
CA ASN A 103 -3.67 1.23 10.06
C ASN A 103 -4.60 0.01 10.08
N LEU A 104 -5.92 0.21 10.21
CA LEU A 104 -6.89 -0.87 10.31
C LEU A 104 -7.83 -0.92 9.11
N PHE A 105 -8.60 0.14 8.88
CA PHE A 105 -9.67 0.12 7.88
C PHE A 105 -9.11 0.03 6.46
N ALA A 106 -8.07 0.79 6.12
CA ALA A 106 -7.44 0.69 4.81
C ALA A 106 -6.90 -0.72 4.54
N VAL A 107 -6.20 -1.32 5.52
CA VAL A 107 -5.70 -2.70 5.43
C VAL A 107 -6.84 -3.68 5.15
N TYR A 108 -7.96 -3.54 5.89
CA TYR A 108 -9.15 -4.35 5.68
C TYR A 108 -9.71 -4.19 4.26
N PHE A 109 -9.93 -2.96 3.78
CA PHE A 109 -10.52 -2.71 2.46
C PHE A 109 -9.61 -3.14 1.31
N ILE A 110 -8.30 -2.88 1.42
CA ILE A 110 -7.32 -3.32 0.42
C ILE A 110 -7.29 -4.84 0.37
N ASN A 111 -7.28 -5.52 1.52
CA ASN A 111 -7.30 -6.97 1.55
C ASN A 111 -8.59 -7.52 0.95
N GLN A 112 -9.76 -6.96 1.30
CA GLN A 112 -11.05 -7.36 0.73
C GLN A 112 -11.03 -7.33 -0.82
N LYS A 113 -10.40 -6.30 -1.41
CA LYS A 113 -10.26 -6.17 -2.86
C LYS A 113 -9.13 -7.02 -3.46
N ALA A 114 -8.04 -7.23 -2.72
CA ALA A 114 -6.90 -8.01 -3.18
C ALA A 114 -7.14 -9.52 -3.12
N PHE A 115 -7.94 -10.01 -2.17
CA PHE A 115 -8.19 -11.45 -1.98
C PHE A 115 -8.65 -12.17 -3.25
N PRO A 116 -9.61 -11.66 -4.04
CA PRO A 116 -9.99 -12.27 -5.31
C PRO A 116 -8.85 -12.39 -6.34
N LEU A 117 -7.80 -11.57 -6.22
CA LEU A 117 -6.64 -11.55 -7.11
C LEU A 117 -5.50 -12.46 -6.64
N LEU A 118 -5.50 -12.90 -5.39
CA LEU A 118 -4.41 -13.70 -4.81
C LEU A 118 -4.45 -15.16 -5.32
N LYS A 119 -3.65 -15.50 -6.33
CA LYS A 119 -3.64 -16.84 -6.97
C LYS A 119 -2.83 -17.91 -6.20
N LYS A 120 -1.86 -17.53 -5.36
CA LYS A 120 -1.13 -18.43 -4.45
C LYS A 120 -0.84 -17.69 -3.15
N LEU A 121 -1.34 -18.19 -2.02
CA LEU A 121 -1.05 -17.67 -0.68
C LEU A 121 0.46 -17.71 -0.42
N LYS A 122 1.15 -16.59 -0.65
CA LYS A 122 2.47 -16.31 -0.07
C LYS A 122 2.47 -14.89 0.49
N VAL A 123 2.14 -14.84 1.78
CA VAL A 123 2.45 -13.78 2.76
C VAL A 123 1.72 -12.46 2.54
N ALA A 124 0.72 -12.19 3.39
CA ALA A 124 0.39 -10.84 3.81
C ALA A 124 1.26 -10.53 5.02
N LEU A 125 2.23 -9.62 4.87
CA LEU A 125 3.03 -9.15 5.99
C LEU A 125 2.31 -7.94 6.59
N PHE A 126 1.79 -8.13 7.81
CA PHE A 126 1.31 -7.05 8.67
C PHE A 126 2.50 -6.62 9.53
N ILE A 127 2.91 -5.36 9.43
CA ILE A 127 3.88 -4.77 10.36
C ILE A 127 3.19 -3.62 11.07
#